data_AF-A0A3C0JQ95-F1
#
_entry.id   AF-A0A3C0JQ95-F1
#
_cell.length_a   1.000
_cell.length_b   1.000
_cell.length_c   1.000
_cell.angle_alpha   90.00
_cell.angle_beta   90.00
_cell.angle_gamma   90.00
#
_symmetry.space_group_name_H-M   'P 1'
#
loop_
_entity.id
_entity.type
_entity.pdbx_description
1 polymer ?
#
loop_
_entity_poly.entity_id
_entity_poly.type
_entity_poly.pdbx_seq_one_letter_code
_entity_poly.pdbx_strand_id
1 'polypeptide(L)' 'AWDNAKKYVELGNFGGKGSDAHKAAVEGDVVGDPFKDTSGPSLNILLKLMAIVSLVFAPVFLKVTPLIDLI' A
#
# COMPACT_ATOMS: atom_id res chain seq x y z
N ALA A 1 -6.62 -6.94 8.24
CA ALA A 1 -6.72 -7.92 9.34
C ALA A 1 -6.89 -7.21 10.68
N TRP A 2 -6.04 -6.24 11.01
CA TRP A 2 -6.14 -5.47 12.25
C TRP A 2 -7.46 -4.72 12.44
N ASP A 3 -8.05 -4.11 11.40
CA ASP A 3 -9.40 -3.51 11.49
C ASP A 3 -10.48 -4.52 11.92
N ASN A 4 -10.44 -5.74 11.36
CA ASN A 4 -11.40 -6.79 11.73
C ASN A 4 -11.14 -7.33 13.15
N ALA A 5 -9.88 -7.39 13.59
CA ALA A 5 -9.55 -7.75 14.96
C ALA A 5 -10.04 -6.69 15.96
N LYS A 6 -9.89 -5.40 15.65
CA LYS A 6 -10.46 -4.30 16.43
C LYS A 6 -11.98 -4.42 16.52
N LYS A 7 -12.68 -4.60 15.39
CA LYS A 7 -14.14 -4.81 15.35
C LYS A 7 -14.58 -6.03 16.18
N TYR A 8 -13.80 -7.11 16.16
CA TYR A 8 -14.10 -8.30 16.95
C TYR A 8 -14.05 -8.05 18.47
N VAL A 9 -13.07 -7.25 18.93
CA VAL A 9 -12.99 -6.81 20.34
C VAL A 9 -14.11 -5.82 20.67
N GLU A 10 -14.47 -4.93 19.75
CA GLU A 10 -15.57 -3.98 19.92
C GLU A 10 -16.95 -4.65 20.09
N LEU A 11 -17.12 -5.87 19.59
CA LEU A 11 -18.34 -6.68 19.77
C LEU A 11 -18.47 -7.30 21.17
N GLY A 12 -17.55 -7.02 22.09
CA GLY A 12 -17.59 -7.49 23.47
C GLY A 12 -16.64 -8.65 23.78
N ASN A 13 -15.92 -9.16 22.78
CA ASN A 13 -14.89 -10.16 23.01
C ASN A 13 -13.66 -9.51 23.67
N PHE A 14 -13.02 -10.22 24.60
CA PHE A 14 -11.82 -9.72 25.31
C PHE A 14 -12.04 -8.37 26.04
N GLY A 15 -13.17 -8.23 26.72
CA GLY A 15 -13.46 -7.09 27.59
C GLY A 15 -14.16 -5.91 26.91
N GLY A 16 -14.38 -5.95 25.59
CA GLY A 16 -15.18 -4.95 24.88
C GLY A 16 -14.51 -3.59 24.73
N LYS A 17 -15.29 -2.59 24.31
CA LYS A 17 -14.79 -1.22 24.09
C LYS A 17 -14.22 -0.62 25.37
N GLY A 18 -13.04 -0.02 25.27
CA GLY A 18 -12.34 0.62 26.39
C GLY A 18 -11.46 -0.32 27.22
N SER A 19 -11.49 -1.64 26.95
CA SER A 19 -10.56 -2.59 27.56
C SER A 19 -9.12 -2.38 27.06
N ASP A 20 -8.13 -2.90 27.77
CA ASP A 20 -6.74 -2.83 27.33
C ASP A 20 -6.52 -3.60 26.01
N ALA A 21 -7.29 -4.67 25.77
CA ALA A 21 -7.30 -5.36 24.50
C ALA A 21 -7.86 -4.50 23.36
N HIS A 22 -8.87 -3.66 23.63
CA HIS A 22 -9.40 -2.71 22.63
C HIS A 22 -8.37 -1.64 22.28
N LYS A 23 -7.67 -1.08 23.27
CA LYS A 23 -6.60 -0.09 23.01
C LYS A 23 -5.47 -0.66 22.16
N ALA A 24 -5.01 -1.87 22.47
CA ALA A 24 -3.98 -2.55 21.67
C ALA A 24 -4.46 -2.85 20.23
N ALA A 25 -5.73 -3.23 20.05
CA ALA A 25 -6.30 -3.46 18.73
C ALA A 25 -6.47 -2.16 17.92
N VAL A 26 -6.75 -1.03 18.59
CA VAL A 26 -6.80 0.30 17.96
C VAL A 26 -5.42 0.73 17.48
N GLU A 27 -4.36 0.56 18.28
CA GLU A 27 -2.99 0.87 17.83
C GLU A 27 -2.59 0.05 16.61
N GLY A 28 -2.90 -1.25 16.61
CA GLY A 28 -2.65 -2.11 15.44
C GLY A 28 -3.41 -1.67 14.18
N ASP A 29 -4.62 -1.15 14.34
CA ASP A 29 -5.40 -0.63 13.21
C ASP A 29 -4.87 0.70 12.69
N VAL A 30 -4.47 1.61 13.59
CA VAL A 30 -3.85 2.90 13.22
C VAL A 30 -2.56 2.68 12.43
N VAL A 31 -1.75 1.71 12.82
CA VAL A 31 -0.56 1.33 12.04
C VAL A 31 -0.97 0.70 10.71
N GLY A 32 -2.02 -0.10 10.67
CA GLY A 32 -2.48 -0.81 9.48
C GLY A 32 -3.12 0.08 8.40
N ASP A 33 -3.85 1.13 8.80
CA ASP A 33 -4.64 1.99 7.91
C ASP A 33 -3.81 2.58 6.74
N PRO A 34 -2.63 3.19 6.95
CA PRO A 34 -1.80 3.68 5.85
C PRO A 34 -1.34 2.59 4.87
N PHE A 35 -1.13 1.37 5.35
CA PHE A 35 -0.68 0.25 4.50
C PHE A 35 -1.82 -0.33 3.67
N LYS A 36 -3.02 -0.52 4.25
CA LYS A 36 -4.15 -1.10 3.50
C LYS A 36 -4.87 -0.09 2.60
N ASP A 37 -4.96 1.19 3.00
CA ASP A 37 -5.84 2.15 2.33
C ASP A 37 -5.08 3.12 1.42
N THR A 38 -3.78 3.33 1.68
CA THR A 38 -2.94 4.23 0.85
C THR A 38 -1.89 3.44 0.09
N SER A 39 -0.87 2.91 0.77
CA SER A 39 0.32 2.36 0.11
C SER A 39 0.03 1.07 -0.67
N GLY A 40 -0.80 0.18 -0.12
CA GLY A 40 -1.15 -1.09 -0.74
C GLY A 40 -1.82 -0.91 -2.12
N PRO A 41 -2.94 -0.18 -2.22
CA PRO A 41 -3.59 0.09 -3.50
C PRO A 41 -2.69 0.85 -4.49
N SER A 42 -1.87 1.79 -4.02
CA SER A 42 -0.96 2.57 -4.87
C SER A 42 0.11 1.72 -5.56
N LEU A 43 0.59 0.64 -4.94
CA LEU A 43 1.62 -0.22 -5.54
C LEU A 43 1.14 -0.92 -6.82
N ASN A 44 -0.13 -1.35 -6.87
CA ASN A 44 -0.70 -1.96 -8.07
C ASN A 44 -0.78 -0.96 -9.23
N ILE A 45 -1.14 0.29 -8.93
CA ILE A 45 -1.20 1.36 -9.93
C ILE A 45 0.21 1.70 -10.41
N LEU A 46 1.17 1.82 -9.49
CA LEU A 46 2.56 2.12 -9.82
C LEU A 46 3.14 1.09 -10.80
N LEU A 47 2.94 -0.21 -10.54
CA LEU A 47 3.45 -1.27 -11.42
C LEU A 47 2.82 -1.21 -12.82
N LYS A 48 1.50 -1.00 -12.91
CA LYS A 48 0.80 -0.88 -14.20
C LYS A 48 1.25 0.35 -14.98
N LEU A 49 1.40 1.49 -14.31
CA LEU A 49 1.85 2.71 -14.95
C LEU A 49 3.31 2.58 -15.40
N MET A 50 4.20 2.03 -14.58
CA MET A 50 5.59 1.79 -15.00
C MET A 50 5.67 0.87 -16.23
N ALA A 51 4.86 -0.18 -16.31
CA ALA A 51 4.80 -1.05 -17.48
C ALA A 51 4.33 -0.30 -18.74
N ILE A 52 3.26 0.50 -18.64
CA ILE A 52 2.72 1.28 -19.78
C ILE A 52 3.72 2.34 -20.22
N VAL A 53 4.30 3.10 -19.29
CA VAL A 53 5.33 4.10 -19.59
C VAL A 53 6.52 3.45 -20.28
N SER A 54 6.99 2.30 -19.78
CA SER A 54 8.11 1.58 -20.39
C SER A 54 7.79 1.16 -21.84
N LEU A 55 6.58 0.65 -22.09
CA LEU A 55 6.15 0.23 -23.43
C LEU A 55 6.04 1.41 -24.39
N VAL A 56 5.43 2.52 -23.97
CA VAL A 56 5.22 3.71 -24.80
C VAL A 56 6.54 4.39 -25.15
N PHE A 57 7.48 4.44 -24.22
CA PHE A 57 8.78 5.09 -24.42
C PHE A 57 9.87 4.16 -24.98
N ALA A 58 9.63 2.86 -25.09
CA ALA A 58 10.56 1.90 -25.71
C ALA A 58 11.19 2.38 -27.05
N PRO A 59 10.44 2.88 -28.04
CA PRO A 59 11.03 3.36 -29.30
C PRO A 59 11.86 4.64 -29.12
N VAL A 60 11.59 5.45 -28.10
CA VAL A 60 12.37 6.66 -27.77
C VAL A 60 13.72 6.24 -27.18
N PHE A 61 13.73 5.31 -26.22
CA PHE A 61 14.96 4.79 -25.64
C PHE A 61 15.86 4.14 -26.69
N LEU A 62 15.31 3.33 -27.60
CA LEU A 62 16.10 2.71 -28.69
C LEU A 62 16.76 3.73 -29.63
N LYS A 63 16.19 4.92 -29.81
CA LYS A 63 16.75 5.96 -30.67
C LYS A 63 17.71 6.90 -29.95
N VAL A 64 17.46 7.21 -28.68
CA VAL A 64 18.19 8.23 -27.93
C VAL A 64 19.37 7.64 -27.16
N THR A 65 19.25 6.43 -26.60
CA THR A 65 20.33 5.81 -25.81
C THR A 65 21.65 5.67 -26.59
N PRO A 66 21.65 5.20 -27.86
CA PRO A 66 22.90 5.11 -28.63
C PRO A 66 23.55 6.47 -28.94
N LEU A 67 22.77 7.55 -28.92
CA LEU A 67 23.26 8.91 -29.16
C LEU A 67 23.94 9.49 -27.92
N ILE A 68 23.46 9.11 -26.73
CA ILE A 68 24.07 9.49 -25.44
C ILE A 68 25.41 8.78 -25.25
N ASP A 69 25.52 7.51 -25.63
CA ASP A 69 26.77 6.74 -25.53
C ASP A 69 27.88 7.23 -26.49
N LEU A 70 27.57 8.14 -27.41
CA LEU A 70 28.49 8.70 -28.40
C LEU A 70 29.09 10.07 -28.00
N ILE A 71 28.61 10.66 -26.90
CA ILE A 71 29.07 11.95 -26.34
C ILE A 71 30.01 11.67 -25.17
#